data_AF-A0A812K777-F1
#
_entry.id   AF-A0A812K777-F1
#
_cell.length_a   1.000
_cell.length_b   1.000
_cell.length_c   1.000
_cell.angle_alpha   90.00
_cell.angle_beta   90.00
_cell.angle_gamma   90.00
#
_symmetry.space_group_name_H-M   'P 1'
#
loop_
_entity.id
_entity.type
_entity.pdbx_description
1 polymer ?
#
loop_
_entity_poly.entity_id
_entity_poly.type
_entity_poly.pdbx_seq_one_letter_code
_entity_poly.pdbx_strand_id
1 'polypeptide(L)'
;MRQQQRSIMAVMDPYNPPAAKKRGDGGRLSLRDWKSWLSAFSAAVPLFLLSYSSCVSYAHLIVSGAYGYPIRAVVVTSMHLFSSGLTGILLPMQSKCPLIIPSADISVTMFYQMIVMDIVNAASEDGTLSPEAVAATALLALPVNTILMSLVFFVVGEKKITVVVSYLPYPVVAGFLGSIGLAIFVGAFAVLEDASSTLCSTTKKPTCHNLLMWS
;
A
#
# COMPACT_ATOMS: atom_id res chain seq x y z
N MET A 1 -33.29 -37.36 -16.79
CA MET A 1 -33.12 -35.98 -17.32
C MET A 1 -33.74 -34.88 -16.44
N ARG A 2 -34.99 -35.00 -15.96
CA ARG A 2 -35.62 -33.96 -15.10
C ARG A 2 -34.94 -33.72 -13.73
N GLN A 3 -34.19 -34.70 -13.22
CA GLN A 3 -33.50 -34.60 -11.93
C GLN A 3 -32.19 -33.80 -12.00
N GLN A 4 -31.54 -33.79 -13.17
CA GLN A 4 -30.29 -33.05 -13.39
C GLN A 4 -30.54 -31.55 -13.64
N GLN A 5 -31.69 -31.21 -14.24
CA GLN A 5 -32.12 -29.81 -14.40
C GLN A 5 -32.50 -29.15 -13.07
N ARG A 6 -33.02 -29.90 -12.09
CA ARG A 6 -33.32 -29.37 -10.75
C ARG A 6 -32.07 -28.97 -9.97
N SER A 7 -30.96 -29.71 -10.14
CA SER A 7 -29.69 -29.37 -9.50
C SER A 7 -29.04 -28.10 -10.06
N ILE A 8 -29.31 -27.75 -11.32
CA ILE A 8 -28.78 -26.52 -11.94
C ILE A 8 -29.64 -25.30 -11.52
N MET A 9 -30.96 -25.44 -11.47
CA MET A 9 -31.84 -24.36 -10.98
C MET A 9 -31.63 -24.03 -9.50
N ALA A 10 -31.27 -25.02 -8.67
CA ALA A 10 -30.96 -24.78 -7.26
C ALA A 10 -29.66 -23.99 -7.02
N VAL A 11 -28.77 -23.90 -8.01
CA VAL A 11 -27.52 -23.10 -7.93
C VAL A 11 -27.75 -21.64 -8.35
N MET A 12 -28.81 -21.35 -9.12
CA MET A 12 -29.13 -20.02 -9.63
C MET A 12 -30.17 -19.26 -8.80
N ASP A 13 -30.60 -19.79 -7.66
CA ASP A 13 -31.48 -19.06 -6.73
C ASP A 13 -30.63 -18.17 -5.80
N PRO A 14 -30.64 -16.83 -5.99
CA PRO A 14 -29.86 -15.91 -5.16
C PRO A 14 -30.38 -15.81 -3.72
N TYR A 15 -31.54 -16.42 -3.41
CA TYR A 15 -32.16 -16.40 -2.08
C TYR A 15 -32.01 -17.72 -1.30
N ASN A 16 -31.46 -18.76 -1.95
CA ASN A 16 -31.15 -20.03 -1.31
C ASN A 16 -29.64 -20.26 -1.37
N PRO A 17 -28.85 -19.61 -0.50
CA PRO A 17 -27.41 -19.82 -0.48
C PRO A 17 -27.16 -21.32 -0.34
N PRO A 18 -26.32 -21.94 -1.19
CA PRO A 18 -26.00 -23.35 -1.09
C PRO A 18 -25.57 -23.58 0.35
N ALA A 19 -26.32 -24.44 1.06
CA ALA A 19 -26.17 -24.71 2.48
C ALA A 19 -24.70 -24.64 2.81
N ALA A 20 -24.30 -23.53 3.45
CA ALA A 20 -22.91 -23.23 3.71
C ALA A 20 -22.39 -24.46 4.43
N LYS A 21 -21.61 -25.28 3.72
CA LYS A 21 -20.90 -26.41 4.31
C LYS A 21 -20.24 -25.77 5.50
N LYS A 22 -20.72 -26.10 6.71
CA LYS A 22 -20.20 -25.57 7.97
C LYS A 22 -18.69 -25.76 7.83
N ARG A 23 -17.99 -24.69 7.46
CA ARG A 23 -16.54 -24.65 7.48
C ARG A 23 -16.30 -24.87 8.96
N GLY A 24 -15.81 -26.08 9.26
CA GLY A 24 -15.71 -26.59 10.62
C GLY A 24 -15.24 -25.47 11.52
N ASP A 25 -15.90 -25.36 12.67
CA ASP A 25 -15.59 -24.46 13.78
C ASP A 25 -14.23 -23.82 13.58
N GLY A 26 -14.22 -22.50 13.37
CA GLY A 26 -13.01 -21.70 13.33
C GLY A 26 -12.14 -22.14 14.47
N GLY A 27 -11.16 -22.99 14.14
CA GLY A 27 -10.33 -23.65 15.12
C GLY A 27 -9.65 -22.52 15.84
N ARG A 28 -10.03 -22.28 17.11
CA ARG A 28 -9.15 -21.57 18.01
C ARG A 28 -7.85 -22.33 17.90
N LEU A 29 -6.86 -21.73 17.23
CA LEU A 29 -5.55 -22.31 17.07
C LEU A 29 -5.12 -22.71 18.46
N SER A 30 -5.15 -24.01 18.74
CA SER A 30 -4.60 -24.54 19.96
C SER A 30 -3.15 -24.11 19.92
N LEU A 31 -2.75 -23.24 20.85
CA LEU A 31 -1.39 -22.68 20.90
C LEU A 31 -0.30 -23.77 20.93
N ARG A 32 -0.68 -25.04 21.16
CA ARG A 32 0.17 -26.23 21.18
C ARG A 32 0.22 -27.04 19.88
N ASP A 33 -0.63 -26.78 18.89
CA ASP A 33 -0.61 -27.56 17.64
C ASP A 33 0.44 -27.03 16.66
N TRP A 34 1.64 -27.63 16.74
CA TRP A 34 2.79 -27.33 15.89
C TRP A 34 2.48 -27.34 14.38
N LYS A 35 1.61 -28.24 13.93
CA LYS A 35 1.20 -28.34 12.51
C LYS A 35 0.45 -27.10 12.03
N SER A 36 -0.31 -26.46 12.91
CA SER A 36 -1.08 -25.25 12.59
C SER A 36 -0.20 -24.01 12.52
N TRP A 37 0.87 -23.97 13.32
CA TRP A 37 1.90 -22.94 13.20
C TRP A 37 2.68 -23.05 11.89
N LEU A 38 3.01 -24.26 11.45
CA LEU A 38 3.67 -24.48 10.17
C LEU A 38 2.82 -24.03 8.97
N SER A 39 1.52 -24.27 9.00
CA SER A 39 0.62 -23.81 7.92
C SER A 39 0.39 -22.30 7.94
N ALA A 40 0.34 -21.67 9.12
CA ALA A 40 0.27 -20.23 9.25
C ALA A 40 1.56 -19.57 8.73
N PHE A 41 2.72 -20.14 9.07
CA PHE A 41 4.02 -19.64 8.61
C PHE A 41 4.17 -19.76 7.09
N SER A 42 3.80 -20.90 6.50
CA SER A 42 3.88 -21.10 5.04
C SER A 42 2.98 -20.15 4.26
N ALA A 43 1.83 -19.73 4.82
CA ALA A 43 0.97 -18.71 4.24
C ALA A 43 1.48 -17.28 4.47
N ALA A 44 2.14 -17.00 5.60
CA ALA A 44 2.65 -15.68 5.95
C ALA A 44 3.88 -15.27 5.13
N VAL A 45 4.76 -16.22 4.78
CA VAL A 45 5.98 -15.95 3.99
C VAL A 45 5.70 -15.22 2.67
N PRO A 46 4.84 -15.74 1.76
CA PRO A 46 4.55 -15.05 0.50
C PRO A 46 3.85 -13.70 0.73
N LEU A 47 2.99 -13.57 1.74
CA LEU A 47 2.34 -12.30 2.08
C LEU A 47 3.36 -11.26 2.55
N PHE A 48 4.32 -11.66 3.38
CA PHE A 48 5.40 -10.79 3.82
C PHE A 48 6.28 -10.35 2.65
N LEU A 49 6.66 -11.27 1.75
CA LEU A 49 7.48 -10.94 0.58
C LEU A 49 6.76 -9.99 -0.38
N LEU A 50 5.46 -10.21 -0.62
CA LEU A 50 4.63 -9.31 -1.43
C LEU A 50 4.50 -7.93 -0.78
N SER A 51 4.26 -7.87 0.54
CA SER A 51 4.16 -6.60 1.27
C SER A 51 5.50 -5.85 1.30
N TYR A 52 6.61 -6.56 1.50
CA TYR A 52 7.96 -5.98 1.48
C TYR A 52 8.29 -5.41 0.10
N SER A 53 8.08 -6.21 -0.95
CA SER A 53 8.27 -5.75 -2.34
C SER A 53 7.44 -4.51 -2.65
N SER A 54 6.17 -4.50 -2.23
CA SER A 54 5.28 -3.37 -2.45
C SER A 54 5.75 -2.12 -1.72
N CYS A 55 6.18 -2.22 -0.45
CA CYS A 55 6.71 -1.08 0.31
C CYS A 55 7.94 -0.46 -0.35
N VAL A 56 8.86 -1.28 -0.87
CA VAL A 56 10.05 -0.81 -1.59
C VAL A 56 9.64 -0.09 -2.88
N SER A 57 8.78 -0.71 -3.70
CA SER A 57 8.30 -0.11 -4.94
C SER A 57 7.61 1.23 -4.71
N TYR A 58 6.74 1.31 -3.69
CA TYR A 58 6.02 2.54 -3.35
C TYR A 58 6.95 3.64 -2.84
N ALA A 59 7.98 3.30 -2.06
CA ALA A 59 8.96 4.28 -1.61
C ALA A 59 9.72 4.91 -2.77
N HIS A 60 10.11 4.11 -3.78
CA HIS A 60 10.74 4.64 -4.98
C HIS A 60 9.79 5.51 -5.82
N LEU A 61 8.51 5.14 -5.90
CA LEU A 61 7.50 5.96 -6.58
C LEU A 61 7.27 7.31 -5.89
N ILE A 62 7.29 7.37 -4.55
CA ILE A 62 7.09 8.64 -3.83
C ILE A 62 8.26 9.60 -4.03
N VAL A 63 9.48 9.06 -4.10
CA VAL A 63 10.70 9.87 -4.21
C VAL A 63 11.00 10.25 -5.68
N SER A 64 10.43 9.56 -6.65
CA SER A 64 10.69 9.83 -8.06
C SER A 64 10.23 11.24 -8.46
N GLY A 65 11.16 12.04 -8.96
CA GLY A 65 10.96 13.45 -9.32
C GLY A 65 11.53 14.48 -8.32
N ALA A 66 11.88 14.08 -7.08
CA ALA A 66 12.39 15.01 -6.05
C ALA A 66 13.91 15.22 -6.14
N TYR A 67 14.42 15.40 -7.36
CA TYR A 67 15.84 15.51 -7.64
C TYR A 67 16.44 16.80 -7.06
N GLY A 68 17.43 16.67 -6.18
CA GLY A 68 18.11 17.80 -5.55
C GLY A 68 17.92 17.90 -4.03
N TYR A 69 17.00 17.11 -3.46
CA TYR A 69 16.74 17.08 -2.02
C TYR A 69 17.23 15.78 -1.39
N PRO A 70 17.71 15.78 -0.14
CA PRO A 70 18.24 14.59 0.55
C PRO A 70 17.14 13.60 1.00
N ILE A 71 16.11 13.36 0.18
CA ILE A 71 15.03 12.42 0.47
C ILE A 71 15.47 11.02 0.02
N ARG A 72 15.85 10.16 0.98
CA ARG A 72 16.28 8.78 0.68
C ARG A 72 15.09 7.83 0.70
N ALA A 73 14.91 7.05 -0.37
CA ALA A 73 13.87 6.03 -0.47
C ALA A 73 13.89 5.03 0.70
N VAL A 74 15.07 4.72 1.25
CA VAL A 74 15.24 3.81 2.41
C VAL A 74 14.45 4.28 3.65
N VAL A 75 14.39 5.60 3.89
CA VAL A 75 13.64 6.16 5.03
C VAL A 75 12.14 6.02 4.80
N VAL A 76 11.68 6.27 3.57
CA VAL A 76 10.27 6.12 3.23
C VAL A 76 9.85 4.65 3.29
N THR A 77 10.71 3.72 2.85
CA THR A 77 10.48 2.27 2.96
C THR A 77 10.33 1.83 4.41
N SER A 78 11.20 2.30 5.32
CA SER A 78 11.11 1.92 6.73
C SER A 78 9.85 2.45 7.39
N MET A 79 9.41 3.67 7.04
CA MET A 79 8.13 4.23 7.49
C MET A 79 6.93 3.38 7.02
N HIS A 80 6.93 2.95 5.76
CA HIS A 80 5.85 2.10 5.20
C HIS A 80 5.85 0.69 5.81
N LEU A 81 7.02 0.09 6.02
CA LEU A 81 7.14 -1.21 6.68
C LEU A 81 6.67 -1.15 8.12
N PHE A 82 7.03 -0.10 8.86
CA PHE A 82 6.57 0.10 10.23
C PHE A 82 5.04 0.24 10.27
N SER A 83 4.46 1.04 9.39
CA SER A 83 3.01 1.22 9.32
C SER A 83 2.27 -0.07 8.92
N SER A 84 2.76 -0.79 7.93
CA SER A 84 2.17 -2.05 7.46
C SER A 84 2.29 -3.17 8.49
N GLY A 85 3.42 -3.25 9.20
CA GLY A 85 3.61 -4.20 10.29
C GLY A 85 2.71 -3.90 11.47
N LEU A 86 2.61 -2.62 11.87
CA LEU A 86 1.75 -2.20 12.97
C LEU A 86 0.27 -2.46 12.68
N THR A 87 -0.21 -2.10 11.48
CA THR A 87 -1.59 -2.39 11.06
C THR A 87 -1.85 -3.90 10.90
N GLY A 88 -0.85 -4.65 10.43
CA GLY A 88 -0.87 -6.12 10.38
C GLY A 88 -1.02 -6.81 11.73
N ILE A 89 -0.60 -6.17 12.82
CA ILE A 89 -0.79 -6.69 14.19
C ILE A 89 -2.11 -6.19 14.77
N LEU A 90 -2.38 -4.88 14.68
CA LEU A 90 -3.54 -4.26 15.33
C LEU A 90 -4.88 -4.68 14.71
N LEU A 91 -4.96 -4.79 13.37
CA LEU A 91 -6.23 -5.09 12.71
C LEU A 91 -6.74 -6.51 13.00
N PRO A 92 -5.92 -7.58 12.96
CA PRO A 92 -6.38 -8.90 13.40
C PRO A 92 -6.78 -8.96 14.87
N MET A 93 -6.16 -8.16 15.74
CA MET A 93 -6.54 -8.09 17.15
C MET A 93 -7.91 -7.43 17.37
N GLN A 94 -8.28 -6.46 16.54
CA GLN A 94 -9.52 -5.69 16.69
C GLN A 94 -10.66 -6.17 15.77
N SER A 95 -10.33 -6.90 14.69
CA SER A 95 -11.30 -7.28 13.66
C SER A 95 -12.03 -8.58 13.97
N LYS A 96 -13.32 -8.63 13.62
CA LYS A 96 -14.17 -9.84 13.68
C LYS A 96 -14.17 -10.60 12.35
N CYS A 97 -13.46 -10.12 11.33
CA CYS A 97 -13.41 -10.70 10.00
C CYS A 97 -12.14 -11.58 9.85
N PRO A 98 -12.28 -12.90 9.67
CA PRO A 98 -11.17 -13.86 9.76
C PRO A 98 -10.19 -13.84 8.55
N LEU A 99 -10.26 -12.84 7.66
CA LEU A 99 -9.47 -12.83 6.42
C LEU A 99 -9.09 -11.42 5.94
N ILE A 100 -8.97 -10.46 6.87
CA ILE A 100 -8.49 -9.12 6.53
C ILE A 100 -6.95 -9.12 6.48
N ILE A 101 -6.38 -8.72 5.35
CA ILE A 101 -4.93 -8.56 5.17
C ILE A 101 -4.69 -7.07 4.87
N PRO A 102 -4.11 -6.32 5.82
CA PRO A 102 -3.72 -4.95 5.54
C PRO A 102 -2.48 -4.94 4.65
N SER A 103 -2.50 -4.08 3.65
CA SER A 103 -1.37 -3.80 2.78
C SER A 103 -1.42 -2.32 2.41
N ALA A 104 -0.26 -1.75 2.10
CA ALA A 104 -0.20 -0.44 1.46
C ALA A 104 -0.90 -0.49 0.09
N ASP A 105 -1.62 0.57 -0.23
CA ASP A 105 -2.38 0.73 -1.47
C ASP A 105 -1.66 1.70 -2.42
N ILE A 106 -1.47 1.26 -3.66
CA ILE A 106 -0.71 2.01 -4.67
C ILE A 106 -1.39 3.33 -5.05
N SER A 107 -2.73 3.42 -4.98
CA SER A 107 -3.47 4.64 -5.29
C SER A 107 -3.10 5.75 -4.31
N VAL A 108 -3.00 5.41 -3.02
CA VAL A 108 -2.61 6.35 -1.96
C VAL A 108 -1.16 6.81 -2.13
N THR A 109 -0.27 5.90 -2.54
CA THR A 109 1.14 6.22 -2.86
C THR A 109 1.26 7.29 -3.94
N MET A 110 0.42 7.25 -4.98
CA MET A 110 0.41 8.27 -6.04
C MET A 110 0.01 9.66 -5.50
N PHE A 111 -0.95 9.72 -4.57
CA PHE A 111 -1.28 10.98 -3.91
C PHE A 111 -0.13 11.50 -3.04
N TYR A 112 0.59 10.61 -2.35
CA TYR A 112 1.79 11.01 -1.61
C TYR A 112 2.89 11.56 -2.51
N GLN A 113 3.13 10.95 -3.67
CA GLN A 113 4.07 11.49 -4.66
C GLN A 113 3.68 12.91 -5.08
N MET A 114 2.40 13.15 -5.38
CA MET A 114 1.92 14.49 -5.75
C MET A 114 2.15 15.52 -4.64
N ILE A 115 1.88 15.18 -3.37
CA ILE A 115 2.14 16.07 -2.23
C ILE A 115 3.64 16.40 -2.11
N VAL A 116 4.51 15.40 -2.26
CA VAL A 116 5.95 15.61 -2.18
C VAL A 116 6.44 16.51 -3.33
N MET A 117 5.98 16.28 -4.55
CA MET A 117 6.32 17.14 -5.70
C MET A 117 5.82 18.56 -5.52
N ASP A 118 4.61 18.74 -4.99
CA ASP A 118 4.04 20.06 -4.74
C ASP A 118 4.88 20.86 -3.73
N ILE A 119 5.30 20.23 -2.64
CA ILE A 119 6.20 20.83 -1.63
C ILE A 119 7.56 21.19 -2.25
N VAL A 120 8.11 20.29 -3.07
CA VAL A 120 9.40 20.50 -3.75
C VAL A 120 9.32 21.66 -4.76
N ASN A 121 8.25 21.73 -5.54
CA ASN A 121 8.03 22.79 -6.52
C ASN A 121 7.82 24.13 -5.83
N ALA A 122 6.98 24.19 -4.79
CA ALA A 122 6.78 25.40 -3.99
C ALA A 122 8.09 25.89 -3.35
N ALA A 123 8.90 24.98 -2.82
CA ALA A 123 10.20 25.33 -2.24
C ALA A 123 11.23 25.79 -3.30
N SER A 124 11.12 25.29 -4.53
CA SER A 124 11.97 25.70 -5.65
C SER A 124 11.65 27.13 -6.11
N GLU A 125 10.39 27.56 -6.01
CA GLU A 125 9.95 28.92 -6.33
C GLU A 125 10.43 29.95 -5.29
N ASP A 126 10.39 29.59 -3.99
CA ASP A 126 10.82 30.49 -2.91
C ASP A 126 12.35 30.68 -2.86
N GLY A 127 13.14 29.65 -3.19
CA GLY A 127 14.60 29.72 -3.31
C GLY A 127 15.40 30.06 -2.03
N THR A 128 14.73 30.41 -0.93
CA THR A 128 15.36 30.81 0.36
C THR A 128 15.53 29.66 1.35
N LEU A 129 14.93 28.50 1.08
CA LEU A 129 14.87 27.37 2.02
C LEU A 129 16.05 26.41 1.80
N SER A 130 16.63 25.92 2.91
CA SER A 130 17.67 24.89 2.82
C SER A 130 17.06 23.56 2.32
N PRO A 131 17.77 22.80 1.47
CA PRO A 131 17.28 21.52 0.94
C PRO A 131 16.89 20.51 2.02
N GLU A 132 17.57 20.54 3.17
CA GLU A 132 17.30 19.70 4.33
C GLU A 132 15.95 20.02 4.96
N ALA A 133 15.57 21.30 5.04
CA ALA A 133 14.29 21.73 5.60
C ALA A 133 13.12 21.29 4.71
N VAL A 134 13.29 21.35 3.40
CA VAL A 134 12.29 20.88 2.42
C VAL A 134 12.11 19.37 2.52
N ALA A 135 13.21 18.61 2.58
CA ALA A 135 13.16 17.16 2.76
C ALA A 135 12.46 16.75 4.07
N ALA A 136 12.76 17.45 5.18
CA ALA A 136 12.09 17.20 6.46
C ALA A 136 10.58 17.48 6.39
N THR A 137 10.19 18.55 5.70
CA THR A 137 8.79 18.95 5.51
C THR A 137 8.04 17.92 4.66
N ALA A 138 8.62 17.49 3.54
CA ALA A 138 8.05 16.46 2.69
C ALA A 138 7.86 15.13 3.44
N LEU A 139 8.85 14.71 4.23
CA LEU A 139 8.75 13.49 5.05
C LEU A 139 7.71 13.60 6.16
N LEU A 140 7.52 14.79 6.75
CA LEU A 140 6.51 15.03 7.78
C LEU A 140 5.09 15.12 7.19
N ALA A 141 4.96 15.60 5.96
CA ALA A 141 3.67 15.69 5.27
C ALA A 141 3.00 14.31 5.09
N LEU A 142 3.79 13.26 4.86
CA LEU A 142 3.29 11.89 4.67
C LEU A 142 2.49 11.35 5.87
N PRO A 143 3.04 11.28 7.11
CA PRO A 143 2.29 10.83 8.27
C PRO A 143 1.15 11.78 8.65
N VAL A 144 1.31 13.09 8.46
CA VAL A 144 0.24 14.07 8.72
C VAL A 144 -0.97 13.80 7.83
N ASN A 145 -0.76 13.59 6.52
CA ASN A 145 -1.84 13.24 5.60
C ASN A 145 -2.46 11.88 5.93
N THR A 146 -1.65 10.90 6.35
CA THR A 146 -2.15 9.59 6.78
C THR A 146 -3.07 9.69 8.00
N ILE A 147 -2.69 10.50 9.00
CA ILE A 147 -3.48 10.73 10.22
C ILE A 147 -4.79 11.45 9.86
N LEU A 148 -4.72 12.47 9.01
CA LEU A 148 -5.89 13.20 8.55
C LEU A 148 -6.86 12.29 7.80
N MET A 149 -6.36 11.46 6.86
CA MET A 149 -7.18 10.47 6.16
C MET A 149 -7.77 9.42 7.10
N SER A 150 -7.01 8.98 8.11
CA SER A 150 -7.51 8.04 9.12
C SER A 150 -8.66 8.64 9.92
N LEU A 151 -8.59 9.93 10.27
CA LEU A 151 -9.65 10.65 10.96
C LEU A 151 -10.90 10.78 10.06
N VAL A 152 -10.71 11.12 8.77
CA VAL A 152 -11.80 11.17 7.80
C VAL A 152 -12.48 9.80 7.67
N PHE A 153 -11.70 8.72 7.51
CA PHE A 153 -12.24 7.36 7.41
C PHE A 153 -12.91 6.91 8.69
N PHE A 154 -12.42 7.33 9.86
CA PHE A 154 -13.07 7.07 11.14
C PHE A 154 -14.47 7.68 11.17
N VAL A 155 -14.62 8.96 10.79
CA VAL A 155 -15.91 9.65 10.73
C VAL A 155 -16.85 9.02 9.69
N VAL A 156 -16.32 8.67 8.50
CA VAL A 156 -17.09 8.00 7.44
C VAL A 156 -17.60 6.62 7.90
N GLY A 157 -16.76 5.88 8.63
CA GLY A 157 -17.08 4.58 9.21
C GLY A 157 -18.17 4.66 10.27
N GLU A 158 -18.08 5.62 11.20
CA GLU A 158 -19.11 5.82 12.23
C GLU A 158 -20.48 6.19 11.63
N LYS A 159 -20.49 7.04 10.60
CA LYS A 159 -21.72 7.49 9.94
C LYS A 159 -22.26 6.49 8.89
N LYS A 160 -21.60 5.34 8.68
CA LYS A 160 -21.97 4.32 7.68
C LYS A 160 -22.13 4.89 6.26
N ILE A 161 -21.43 5.97 5.95
CA ILE A 161 -21.52 6.67 4.65
C ILE A 161 -20.95 5.80 3.52
N THR A 162 -20.19 4.75 3.84
CA THR A 162 -19.71 3.76 2.87
C THR A 162 -20.82 3.15 2.01
N VAL A 163 -22.07 3.11 2.48
CA VAL A 163 -23.22 2.66 1.66
C VAL A 163 -23.46 3.54 0.44
N VAL A 164 -23.04 4.80 0.46
CA VAL A 164 -23.17 5.75 -0.65
C VAL A 164 -22.32 5.30 -1.86
N VAL A 165 -21.18 4.65 -1.61
CA VAL A 165 -20.30 4.12 -2.68
C VAL A 165 -21.03 3.09 -3.54
N SER A 166 -22.01 2.36 -2.97
CA SER A 166 -22.82 1.38 -3.71
C SER A 166 -23.78 2.01 -4.72
N TYR A 167 -24.01 3.32 -4.67
CA TYR A 167 -24.85 4.04 -5.63
C TYR A 167 -24.05 4.70 -6.76
N LEU A 168 -22.71 4.61 -6.75
CA LEU A 168 -21.89 5.17 -7.81
C LEU A 168 -22.05 4.39 -9.12
N PRO A 169 -22.38 5.06 -10.23
CA PRO A 169 -22.53 4.38 -11.51
C PRO A 169 -21.16 3.87 -12.00
N TYR A 170 -21.16 2.69 -12.64
CA TYR A 170 -19.95 2.03 -13.12
C TYR A 170 -19.00 2.93 -13.92
N PRO A 171 -19.46 3.83 -14.83
CA PRO A 171 -18.58 4.72 -15.57
C PRO A 171 -17.70 5.63 -14.70
N VAL A 172 -18.21 6.08 -13.53
CA VAL A 172 -17.45 6.96 -12.62
C VAL A 172 -16.32 6.19 -11.96
N VAL A 173 -16.60 4.97 -11.48
CA VAL A 173 -15.61 4.10 -10.85
C VAL A 173 -14.56 3.66 -11.86
N ALA A 174 -14.97 3.32 -13.08
CA ALA A 174 -14.07 2.95 -14.17
C ALA A 174 -13.15 4.11 -14.59
N GLY A 175 -13.68 5.33 -14.73
CA GLY A 175 -12.87 6.51 -15.06
C GLY A 175 -11.84 6.86 -14.00
N PHE A 176 -12.22 6.78 -12.72
CA PHE A 176 -11.31 7.00 -11.59
C PHE A 176 -10.20 5.95 -11.54
N LEU A 177 -10.55 4.66 -11.61
CA LEU A 177 -9.57 3.56 -11.63
C LEU A 177 -8.66 3.63 -12.86
N GLY A 178 -9.19 4.01 -14.03
CA GLY A 178 -8.41 4.22 -15.24
C GLY A 178 -7.39 5.35 -15.10
N SER A 179 -7.78 6.46 -14.45
CA SER A 179 -6.88 7.59 -14.19
C SER A 179 -5.75 7.20 -13.24
N ILE A 180 -6.05 6.45 -12.17
CA ILE A 180 -5.03 5.89 -11.27
C ILE A 180 -4.10 4.94 -12.02
N GLY A 181 -4.64 4.06 -12.86
CA GLY A 181 -3.85 3.14 -13.69
C GLY A 181 -2.88 3.88 -14.61
N LEU A 182 -3.31 4.97 -15.24
CA LEU A 182 -2.45 5.81 -16.06
C LEU A 182 -1.35 6.51 -15.24
N ALA A 183 -1.70 7.07 -14.08
CA ALA A 183 -0.73 7.70 -13.19
C ALA A 183 0.35 6.71 -12.73
N ILE A 184 -0.05 5.49 -12.38
CA ILE A 184 0.88 4.39 -12.03
C ILE A 184 1.81 4.07 -13.20
N PHE A 185 1.26 3.96 -14.40
CA PHE A 185 2.05 3.65 -15.59
C PHE A 185 3.11 4.72 -15.87
N VAL A 186 2.74 6.00 -15.76
CA VAL A 186 3.68 7.13 -15.91
C VAL A 186 4.72 7.15 -14.78
N GLY A 187 4.30 6.96 -13.53
CA GLY A 187 5.20 6.90 -12.38
C GLY A 187 6.21 5.75 -12.47
N ALA A 188 5.82 4.61 -13.06
CA ALA A 188 6.73 3.50 -13.31
C ALA A 188 7.85 3.87 -14.29
N PHE A 189 7.54 4.63 -15.36
CA PHE A 189 8.57 5.12 -16.28
C PHE A 189 9.52 6.12 -15.61
N ALA A 190 9.00 7.01 -14.77
CA ALA A 190 9.84 7.93 -14.00
C ALA A 190 10.87 7.14 -13.16
N VAL A 191 10.43 6.13 -12.41
CA VAL A 191 11.34 5.28 -11.61
C VAL A 191 12.38 4.54 -12.48
N LEU A 192 12.03 4.13 -13.70
CA LEU A 192 12.98 3.48 -14.60
C LEU A 192 14.05 4.47 -15.11
N GLU A 193 13.66 5.71 -15.38
CA GLU A 193 14.59 6.79 -15.74
C GLU A 193 15.55 7.10 -14.58
N ASP A 194 15.06 7.17 -13.34
CA ASP A 194 15.86 7.33 -12.11
C ASP A 194 16.92 6.22 -11.96
N ALA A 195 16.56 4.97 -12.26
CA ALA A 195 17.49 3.85 -12.20
C ALA A 195 18.60 3.96 -13.27
N SER A 196 18.26 4.44 -14.47
CA SER A 196 19.20 4.57 -15.58
C SER A 196 20.26 5.66 -15.34
N SER A 197 19.87 6.79 -14.76
CA SER A 197 20.78 7.91 -14.45
C SER A 197 21.76 7.56 -13.32
N THR A 198 21.33 6.75 -12.36
CA THR A 198 22.18 6.20 -11.28
C THR A 198 23.26 5.25 -11.83
N LEU A 199 22.90 4.38 -12.78
CA LEU A 199 23.86 3.47 -13.43
C LEU A 199 24.91 4.22 -14.26
N CYS A 200 24.50 5.26 -14.99
CA CYS A 200 25.43 6.09 -15.77
C CYS A 200 26.38 6.93 -14.89
N SER A 201 25.96 7.31 -13.68
CA SER A 201 26.83 8.04 -12.73
C SER A 201 27.87 7.11 -12.08
N THR A 202 27.54 5.83 -11.90
CA THR A 202 28.41 4.82 -11.25
C THR A 202 29.60 4.42 -12.12
N THR A 203 29.52 4.55 -13.45
CA THR A 203 30.65 4.28 -14.35
C THR A 203 31.69 5.40 -14.35
N LYS A 204 31.43 6.56 -13.73
CA LYS A 204 32.31 7.74 -13.82
C LYS A 204 33.34 7.92 -12.69
N LYS A 205 33.31 7.15 -11.59
CA LYS A 205 34.43 6.96 -10.61
C LYS A 205 33.98 6.14 -9.39
N PRO A 206 34.67 5.04 -9.00
CA PRO A 206 34.55 4.50 -7.65
C PRO A 206 35.38 5.41 -6.73
N THR A 207 34.76 6.40 -6.10
CA THR A 207 35.45 7.19 -5.08
C THR A 207 35.30 6.45 -3.75
N CYS A 208 36.37 5.73 -3.37
CA CYS A 208 36.55 4.90 -2.19
C CYS A 208 36.48 5.66 -0.84
N HIS A 209 35.51 6.55 -0.63
CA HIS A 209 35.45 7.39 0.58
C HIS A 209 34.18 7.20 1.44
N ASN A 210 33.26 6.30 1.07
CA ASN A 210 32.01 6.05 1.83
C ASN A 210 31.94 4.69 2.54
N LEU A 211 33.03 3.92 2.55
CA LEU A 211 33.12 2.63 3.25
C LEU A 211 33.40 2.74 4.76
N LEU A 212 33.46 3.96 5.32
CA LEU A 212 33.78 4.20 6.73
C LEU A 212 32.63 4.72 7.61
N MET A 213 31.41 4.89 7.08
CA MET A 213 30.25 5.38 7.87
C MET A 213 29.19 4.31 8.20
N TRP A 214 29.47 3.03 7.94
CA TRP A 214 28.68 1.89 8.44
C TRP A 214 29.45 1.15 9.54
N SER A 215 29.82 1.87 10.60
CA SER A 215 30.11 1.30 11.93
C SER A 215 29.55 2.21 13.01
#